data_AF-A0A9D1DJV6-F1
#
_entry.id   AF-A0A9D1DJV6-F1
#
_cell.length_a   1.000
_cell.length_b   1.000
_cell.length_c   1.000
_cell.angle_alpha   90.00
_cell.angle_beta   90.00
_cell.angle_gamma   90.00
#
_symmetry.space_group_name_H-M   'P 1'
#
loop_
_entity.id
_entity.type
_entity.pdbx_description
1 polymer ?
#
loop_
_entity_poly.entity_id
_entity_poly.type
_entity_poly.pdbx_seq_one_letter_code
_entity_poly.pdbx_strand_id
1 'polypeptide(L)'
;MREKIVVMGGSFNPPTIAHQRLMLGAVETLGAARGIFVPSSHAYVSAKMRRDKHRNEVLPEEARLRMLLAMAADDPRLEVEDCEFHRAERSYTYESMEAVQEKYPEAELYFVAGGDKTAVISRWHRIREFLERFRIVLVRRDDYEPEAELRQNPFLSGHLDRFSMIEAPAGLDGVSSSAVREKLREGLPGAEAMLHPAVWAILQEYAGAYRMKIEMFRGEYQFLSNFYEAPVEYRGLRYGSNEAAFQAQKCLTEEERREFTLLRPSDSKKRGSSVQLRPDWEEVKAGIMEELVRAKFTQNEELGRLLLATGKSELIEGNSWNDTFWGVDLKTGEGRNELGKALMKVRAELAARQV
;
A
#
# COMPACT_ATOMS: atom_id res chain seq x y z
N MET A 1 27.64 6.25 35.25
CA MET A 1 27.50 6.84 33.90
C MET A 1 26.03 7.05 33.63
N ARG A 2 25.65 8.08 32.86
CA ARG A 2 24.26 8.26 32.44
C ARG A 2 23.86 7.11 31.51
N GLU A 3 22.61 6.68 31.61
CA GLU A 3 22.04 5.69 30.71
C GLU A 3 22.01 6.25 29.29
N LYS A 4 22.48 5.49 28.30
CA LYS A 4 22.40 5.89 26.90
C LYS A 4 21.19 5.25 26.25
N ILE A 5 20.45 6.05 25.49
CA ILE A 5 19.27 5.61 24.75
C ILE A 5 19.42 6.03 23.30
N VAL A 6 19.18 5.09 22.39
CA VAL A 6 19.21 5.33 20.95
C VAL A 6 17.78 5.54 20.46
N VAL A 7 17.55 6.56 19.63
CA VAL A 7 16.24 6.91 19.08
C VAL A 7 16.30 6.91 17.56
N MET A 8 15.34 6.26 16.90
CA MET A 8 15.22 6.23 15.45
C MET A 8 13.83 6.71 15.03
N GLY A 9 13.77 7.91 14.45
CA GLY A 9 12.56 8.44 13.85
C GLY A 9 12.37 7.96 12.41
N GLY A 10 11.13 7.73 11.99
CA GLY A 10 10.88 7.29 10.62
C GLY A 10 9.40 7.15 10.24
N SER A 11 9.14 7.09 8.93
CA SER A 11 7.77 6.83 8.45
C SER A 11 7.33 5.39 8.75
N PHE A 12 8.26 4.42 8.74
CA PHE A 12 8.00 2.99 8.92
C PHE A 12 6.79 2.51 8.12
N ASN A 13 6.81 2.75 6.81
CA ASN A 13 5.67 2.52 5.92
C ASN A 13 6.01 1.49 4.82
N PRO A 14 6.18 0.19 5.14
CA PRO A 14 6.23 -0.45 6.47
C PRO A 14 7.65 -0.39 7.11
N PRO A 15 7.83 -0.72 8.41
CA PRO A 15 9.16 -0.98 8.96
C PRO A 15 9.78 -2.21 8.27
N THR A 16 11.10 -2.23 8.12
CA THR A 16 11.84 -3.32 7.46
C THR A 16 12.91 -3.90 8.37
N ILE A 17 13.45 -5.07 8.01
CA ILE A 17 14.53 -5.70 8.77
C ILE A 17 15.78 -4.81 8.86
N ALA A 18 15.98 -3.90 7.90
CA ALA A 18 17.03 -2.90 7.96
C ALA A 18 16.88 -1.96 9.17
N HIS A 19 15.65 -1.54 9.51
CA HIS A 19 15.43 -0.67 10.66
C HIS A 19 15.79 -1.38 11.98
N GLN A 20 15.39 -2.64 12.14
CA GLN A 20 15.72 -3.45 13.31
C GLN A 20 17.23 -3.64 13.45
N ARG A 21 17.90 -4.09 12.37
CA ARG A 21 19.35 -4.34 12.39
C ARG A 21 20.16 -3.07 12.64
N LEU A 22 19.77 -1.94 12.05
CA LEU A 22 20.41 -0.65 12.31
C LEU A 22 20.23 -0.20 13.76
N MET A 23 19.04 -0.37 14.33
CA MET A 23 18.79 -0.04 15.73
C MET A 23 19.64 -0.91 16.66
N LEU A 24 19.64 -2.23 16.46
CA LEU A 24 20.44 -3.16 17.27
C LEU A 24 21.94 -2.86 17.16
N GLY A 25 22.45 -2.63 15.95
CA GLY A 25 23.85 -2.26 15.75
C GLY A 25 24.23 -0.96 16.45
N ALA A 26 23.34 0.04 16.45
CA ALA A 26 23.54 1.29 17.18
C ALA A 26 23.53 1.07 18.71
N VAL A 27 22.56 0.30 19.22
CA VAL A 27 22.45 -0.05 20.64
C VAL A 27 23.71 -0.78 21.12
N GLU A 28 24.18 -1.77 20.37
CA GLU A 28 25.38 -2.53 20.70
C GLU A 28 26.65 -1.68 20.65
N THR A 29 26.85 -0.94 19.56
CA THR A 29 28.09 -0.15 19.36
C THR A 29 28.25 0.95 20.41
N LEU A 30 27.15 1.54 20.87
CA LEU A 30 27.18 2.61 21.87
C LEU A 30 27.16 2.10 23.31
N GLY A 31 26.91 0.80 23.51
CA GLY A 31 26.59 0.23 24.82
C GLY A 31 25.34 0.87 25.41
N ALA A 32 24.32 1.14 24.58
CA ALA A 32 23.08 1.73 25.01
C ALA A 32 22.21 0.71 25.74
N ALA A 33 21.45 1.18 26.73
CA ALA A 33 20.56 0.32 27.48
C ALA A 33 19.31 -0.06 26.67
N ARG A 34 18.90 0.82 25.74
CA ARG A 34 17.65 0.69 25.00
C ARG A 34 17.68 1.45 23.67
N GLY A 35 16.89 0.95 22.73
CA GLY A 35 16.64 1.53 21.42
C GLY A 35 15.15 1.81 21.24
N ILE A 36 14.79 3.02 20.83
CA ILE A 36 13.41 3.49 20.75
C ILE A 36 13.08 3.89 19.32
N PHE A 37 12.08 3.25 18.73
CA PHE A 37 11.51 3.67 17.45
C PHE A 37 10.45 4.75 17.67
N VAL A 38 10.51 5.82 16.89
CA VAL A 38 9.52 6.92 16.93
C VAL A 38 8.83 7.03 15.57
N PRO A 39 7.66 6.39 15.36
CA PRO A 39 6.97 6.47 14.09
C PRO A 39 6.33 7.83 13.84
N SER A 40 6.56 8.39 12.65
CA SER A 40 6.02 9.70 12.29
C SER A 40 4.50 9.70 12.16
N SER A 41 3.89 10.88 12.32
CA SER A 41 2.44 11.07 12.21
C SER A 41 1.89 10.70 10.83
N HIS A 42 0.61 10.32 10.77
CA HIS A 42 -0.09 10.05 9.52
C HIS A 42 -0.05 11.27 8.59
N ALA A 43 -0.25 12.48 9.13
CA ALA A 43 -0.22 13.72 8.35
C ALA A 43 1.14 13.92 7.65
N TYR A 44 2.25 13.68 8.37
CA TYR A 44 3.59 13.75 7.80
C TYR A 44 3.80 12.71 6.70
N VAL A 45 3.47 11.45 6.97
CA VAL A 45 3.66 10.35 6.00
C VAL A 45 2.80 10.59 4.76
N SER A 46 1.54 11.00 4.91
CA SER A 46 0.65 11.34 3.80
C SER A 46 1.17 12.51 2.96
N ALA A 47 1.67 13.58 3.60
CA ALA A 47 2.26 14.70 2.87
C ALA A 47 3.51 14.30 2.08
N LYS A 48 4.37 13.44 2.64
CA LYS A 48 5.55 12.89 1.97
C LYS A 48 5.15 12.01 0.79
N MET A 49 4.29 11.01 1.02
CA MET A 49 3.86 10.06 -0.01
C MET A 49 3.07 10.74 -1.15
N ARG A 50 2.33 11.81 -0.88
CA ARG A 50 1.70 12.63 -1.93
C ARG A 50 2.71 13.27 -2.87
N ARG A 51 3.82 13.79 -2.33
CA ARG A 51 4.91 14.40 -3.10
C ARG A 51 5.59 13.38 -4.01
N ASP A 52 5.69 12.14 -3.51
CA ASP A 52 6.28 11.00 -4.22
C ASP A 52 5.27 10.30 -5.15
N LYS A 53 4.04 10.82 -5.31
CA LYS A 53 2.94 10.24 -6.12
C LYS A 53 2.43 8.87 -5.66
N HIS A 54 2.61 8.54 -4.38
CA HIS A 54 2.23 7.25 -3.77
C HIS A 54 1.20 7.42 -2.62
N ARG A 55 0.28 8.39 -2.73
CA ARG A 55 -0.65 8.75 -1.64
C ARG A 55 -1.53 7.60 -1.13
N ASN A 56 -1.83 6.62 -1.98
CA ASN A 56 -2.68 5.48 -1.64
C ASN A 56 -1.92 4.37 -0.89
N GLU A 57 -0.60 4.50 -0.71
CA GLU A 57 0.27 3.50 -0.09
C GLU A 57 0.60 3.82 1.38
N VAL A 58 -0.14 4.74 2.00
CA VAL A 58 0.08 5.17 3.39
C VAL A 58 -0.62 4.21 4.34
N LEU A 59 0.14 3.51 5.18
CA LEU A 59 -0.40 2.69 6.25
C LEU A 59 -0.97 3.57 7.38
N PRO A 60 -2.12 3.16 7.98
CA PRO A 60 -2.62 3.77 9.21
C PRO A 60 -1.55 3.80 10.32
N GLU A 61 -1.64 4.78 11.22
CA GLU A 61 -0.78 4.88 12.43
C GLU A 61 -0.77 3.58 13.22
N GLU A 62 -1.96 3.05 13.52
CA GLU A 62 -2.14 1.79 14.25
C GLU A 62 -1.44 0.60 13.58
N ALA A 63 -1.50 0.51 12.25
CA ALA A 63 -0.84 -0.56 11.51
C ALA A 63 0.68 -0.50 11.68
N ARG A 64 1.25 0.71 11.56
CA ARG A 64 2.70 0.93 11.69
C ARG A 64 3.18 0.71 13.12
N LEU A 65 2.40 1.11 14.12
CA LEU A 65 2.67 0.85 15.53
C LEU A 65 2.66 -0.65 15.83
N ARG A 66 1.62 -1.39 15.42
CA ARG A 66 1.56 -2.85 15.57
C ARG A 66 2.76 -3.55 14.94
N MET A 67 3.17 -3.13 13.74
CA MET A 67 4.34 -3.69 13.06
C MET A 67 5.64 -3.40 13.82
N LEU A 68 5.83 -2.18 14.31
CA LEU A 68 7.00 -1.81 15.10
C LEU A 68 7.06 -2.56 16.43
N LEU A 69 5.95 -2.65 17.16
CA LEU A 69 5.86 -3.39 18.43
C LEU A 69 6.19 -4.88 18.21
N ALA A 70 5.63 -5.48 17.15
CA ALA A 70 5.91 -6.88 16.82
C ALA A 70 7.36 -7.13 16.42
N MET A 71 8.03 -6.15 15.81
CA MET A 71 9.46 -6.22 15.48
C MET A 71 10.36 -5.93 16.70
N ALA A 72 9.93 -5.05 17.60
CA ALA A 72 10.65 -4.73 18.83
C ALA A 72 10.61 -5.88 19.85
N ALA A 73 9.56 -6.72 19.82
CA ALA A 73 9.40 -7.85 20.73
C ALA A 73 10.53 -8.91 20.66
N ASP A 74 11.34 -8.91 19.59
CA ASP A 74 12.48 -9.83 19.45
C ASP A 74 13.61 -9.54 20.45
N ASP A 75 13.72 -8.32 20.96
CA ASP A 75 14.78 -7.92 21.88
C ASP A 75 14.23 -6.99 22.97
N PRO A 76 14.38 -7.34 24.27
CA PRO A 76 13.81 -6.56 25.38
C PRO A 76 14.39 -5.15 25.53
N ARG A 77 15.46 -4.81 24.80
CA ARG A 77 16.04 -3.46 24.75
C ARG A 77 15.32 -2.55 23.76
N LEU A 78 14.47 -3.11 22.88
CA LEU A 78 13.77 -2.34 21.85
C LEU A 78 12.38 -1.92 22.30
N GLU A 79 12.06 -0.65 22.08
CA GLU A 79 10.79 -0.05 22.46
C GLU A 79 10.26 0.85 21.33
N VAL A 80 9.00 1.26 21.45
CA VAL A 80 8.32 2.13 20.48
C VAL A 80 7.62 3.26 21.22
N GLU A 81 7.82 4.48 20.73
CA GLU A 81 7.28 5.71 21.29
C GLU A 81 6.46 6.46 20.24
N ASP A 82 5.14 6.48 20.41
CA ASP A 82 4.17 7.04 19.45
C ASP A 82 3.89 8.54 19.67
N CYS A 83 4.83 9.27 20.27
CA CYS A 83 4.68 10.68 20.66
C CYS A 83 4.39 11.65 19.49
N GLU A 84 4.63 11.22 18.24
CA GLU A 84 4.28 11.97 17.03
C GLU A 84 2.86 11.72 16.53
N PHE A 85 2.18 10.66 16.98
CA PHE A 85 0.85 10.30 16.49
C PHE A 85 -0.18 11.36 16.83
N HIS A 86 -1.23 11.43 16.02
CA HIS A 86 -2.31 12.42 16.13
C HIS A 86 -1.91 13.90 15.96
N ARG A 87 -0.63 14.22 15.74
CA ARG A 87 -0.20 15.59 15.43
C ARG A 87 -0.72 16.01 14.06
N ALA A 88 -1.45 17.13 14.04
CA ALA A 88 -2.05 17.70 12.82
C ALA A 88 -1.01 18.39 11.90
N GLU A 89 0.12 18.82 12.44
CA GLU A 89 1.16 19.57 11.73
C GLU A 89 2.47 18.79 11.59
N ARG A 90 3.51 19.45 11.03
CA ARG A 90 4.86 18.88 10.89
C ARG A 90 5.41 18.52 12.27
N SER A 91 5.79 17.27 12.47
CA SER A 91 6.65 16.89 13.59
C SER A 91 8.10 17.10 13.20
N TYR A 92 8.88 17.78 14.05
CA TYR A 92 10.33 17.82 13.90
C TYR A 92 11.00 16.93 14.93
N THR A 93 12.20 16.45 14.55
CA THR A 93 12.99 15.54 15.37
C THR A 93 13.28 16.11 16.76
N TYR A 94 13.42 17.42 16.89
CA TYR A 94 13.68 18.07 18.18
C TYR A 94 12.55 17.80 19.18
N GLU A 95 11.30 18.06 18.83
CA GLU A 95 10.14 17.86 19.72
C GLU A 95 9.92 16.37 20.03
N SER A 96 10.26 15.48 19.10
CA SER A 96 10.20 14.04 19.33
C SER A 96 11.25 13.59 20.35
N MET A 97 12.48 14.10 20.24
CA MET A 97 13.55 13.83 21.21
C MET A 97 13.25 14.42 22.59
N GLU A 98 12.63 15.61 22.64
CA GLU A 98 12.14 16.19 23.89
C GLU A 98 11.12 15.29 24.59
N ALA A 99 10.11 14.81 23.86
CA ALA A 99 9.10 13.92 24.43
C ALA A 99 9.71 12.61 24.96
N VAL A 100 10.75 12.08 24.31
CA VAL A 100 11.50 10.93 24.83
C VAL A 100 12.31 11.32 26.07
N GLN A 101 12.97 12.49 26.09
CA GLN A 101 13.73 12.97 27.24
C GLN A 101 12.85 13.19 28.47
N GLU A 102 11.61 13.64 28.32
CA GLU A 102 10.64 13.79 29.41
C GLU A 102 10.37 12.46 30.14
N LYS A 103 10.34 11.34 29.40
CA LYS A 103 10.20 9.99 29.95
C LYS A 103 11.49 9.46 30.59
N TYR A 104 12.64 9.93 30.11
CA TYR A 104 13.96 9.51 30.57
C TYR A 104 14.84 10.72 30.94
N PRO A 105 14.54 11.47 32.02
CA PRO A 105 15.15 12.79 32.26
C PRO A 105 16.68 12.79 32.42
N GLU A 106 17.25 11.70 32.92
CA GLU A 106 18.70 11.57 33.17
C GLU A 106 19.45 10.87 32.04
N ALA A 107 18.74 10.40 31.00
CA ALA A 107 19.35 9.66 29.91
C ALA A 107 20.08 10.58 28.93
N GLU A 108 21.16 10.06 28.35
CA GLU A 108 21.83 10.65 27.21
C GLU A 108 21.21 10.09 25.92
N LEU A 109 20.54 10.95 25.16
CA LEU A 109 19.81 10.52 23.97
C LEU A 109 20.64 10.70 22.68
N TYR A 110 20.60 9.66 21.85
CA TYR A 110 21.30 9.58 20.57
C TYR A 110 20.31 9.37 19.43
N PHE A 111 20.22 10.29 18.48
CA PHE A 111 19.35 10.14 17.31
C PHE A 111 20.10 9.47 16.15
N VAL A 112 19.55 8.38 15.60
CA VAL A 112 20.11 7.67 14.45
C VAL A 112 19.68 8.35 13.15
N ALA A 113 20.66 8.69 12.31
CA ALA A 113 20.44 9.20 10.96
C ALA A 113 21.35 8.48 9.95
N GLY A 114 20.89 8.37 8.71
CA GLY A 114 21.75 7.93 7.61
C GLY A 114 22.87 8.95 7.35
N GLY A 115 24.04 8.46 6.94
CA GLY A 115 25.18 9.30 6.59
C GLY A 115 24.80 10.42 5.61
N ASP A 116 24.00 10.08 4.59
CA ASP A 116 23.45 11.01 3.58
C ASP A 116 22.75 12.26 4.14
N LYS A 117 22.37 12.25 5.43
CA LYS A 117 21.75 13.39 6.08
C LYS A 117 22.73 14.49 6.47
N THR A 118 24.05 14.26 6.48
CA THR A 118 25.03 15.31 6.85
C THR A 118 24.91 16.57 6.00
N ALA A 119 24.57 16.42 4.71
CA ALA A 119 24.33 17.54 3.79
C ALA A 119 23.18 18.47 4.22
N VAL A 120 22.26 18.00 5.07
CA VAL A 120 21.05 18.76 5.47
C VAL A 120 20.89 18.94 6.99
N ILE A 121 21.67 18.27 7.83
CA ILE A 121 21.55 18.34 9.31
C ILE A 121 21.66 19.78 9.81
N SER A 122 22.55 20.60 9.25
CA SER A 122 22.71 22.01 9.67
C SER A 122 21.47 22.89 9.41
N ARG A 123 20.47 22.38 8.66
CA ARG A 123 19.20 23.05 8.38
C ARG A 123 18.02 22.48 9.18
N TRP A 124 18.27 21.52 10.06
CA TRP A 124 17.20 20.95 10.88
C TRP A 124 16.62 22.01 11.82
N HIS A 125 15.33 21.87 12.11
CA HIS A 125 14.64 22.73 13.06
C HIS A 125 15.34 22.66 14.42
N ARG A 126 15.70 23.83 14.97
CA ARG A 126 16.37 23.96 16.28
C ARG A 126 17.65 23.14 16.41
N ILE A 127 18.45 23.02 15.34
CA ILE A 127 19.68 22.22 15.34
C ILE A 127 20.71 22.67 16.40
N ARG A 128 20.76 23.97 16.73
CA ARG A 128 21.66 24.47 17.78
C ARG A 128 21.29 23.87 19.13
N GLU A 129 20.03 24.02 19.53
CA GLU A 129 19.50 23.46 20.77
C GLU A 129 19.50 21.93 20.77
N PHE A 130 19.31 21.31 19.59
CA PHE A 130 19.42 19.88 19.42
C PHE A 130 20.82 19.39 19.80
N LEU A 131 21.87 20.00 19.24
CA LEU A 131 23.25 19.58 19.49
C LEU A 131 23.74 19.94 20.89
N GLU A 132 23.11 20.89 21.58
CA GLU A 132 23.39 21.18 22.99
C GLU A 132 22.90 20.05 23.91
N ARG A 133 21.76 19.44 23.59
CA ARG A 133 21.06 18.48 24.46
C ARG A 133 21.20 17.02 24.05
N PHE A 134 21.28 16.76 22.76
CA PHE A 134 21.25 15.42 22.17
C PHE A 134 22.49 15.17 21.32
N ARG A 135 22.67 13.91 20.95
CA ARG A 135 23.77 13.46 20.08
C ARG A 135 23.21 12.82 18.82
N ILE A 136 24.00 12.79 17.76
CA ILE A 136 23.61 12.19 16.48
C ILE A 136 24.54 11.02 16.18
N VAL A 137 23.94 9.89 15.79
CA VAL A 137 24.64 8.70 15.34
C VAL A 137 24.43 8.60 13.84
N LEU A 138 25.52 8.72 13.07
CA LEU A 138 25.48 8.61 11.62
C LEU A 138 25.85 7.20 11.20
N VAL A 139 24.98 6.61 10.39
CA VAL A 139 25.18 5.30 9.78
C VAL A 139 25.95 5.47 8.48
N ARG A 140 27.15 4.91 8.38
CA ARG A 140 27.89 4.84 7.11
C ARG A 140 27.24 3.79 6.21
N ARG A 141 26.97 4.19 4.97
CA ARG A 141 26.45 3.32 3.90
C ARG A 141 27.27 3.62 2.65
N ASP A 142 27.64 2.58 1.91
CA ASP A 142 28.40 2.67 0.67
C ASP A 142 29.72 3.46 0.87
N ASP A 143 30.20 4.12 -0.18
CA ASP A 143 31.44 4.93 -0.17
C ASP A 143 31.24 6.36 0.37
N TYR A 144 30.14 6.63 1.09
CA TYR A 144 29.87 7.96 1.62
C TYR A 144 30.70 8.24 2.88
N GLU A 145 31.32 9.42 2.97
CA GLU A 145 32.18 9.84 4.08
C GLU A 145 31.55 11.01 4.89
N PRO A 146 30.63 10.72 5.86
CA PRO A 146 29.97 11.75 6.66
C PRO A 146 30.94 12.69 7.38
N GLU A 147 32.09 12.17 7.85
CA GLU A 147 33.03 12.98 8.62
C GLU A 147 33.72 14.06 7.78
N ALA A 148 33.94 13.82 6.49
CA ALA A 148 34.50 14.83 5.60
C ALA A 148 33.53 16.01 5.48
N GLU A 149 32.23 15.73 5.26
CA GLU A 149 31.21 16.76 5.18
C GLU A 149 31.03 17.53 6.49
N LEU A 150 31.03 16.83 7.64
CA LEU A 150 30.92 17.49 8.94
C LEU A 150 32.06 18.48 9.16
N ARG A 151 33.30 18.11 8.80
CA ARG A 151 34.48 19.01 8.93
C ARG A 151 34.44 20.19 7.97
N GLN A 152 33.86 20.03 6.78
CA GLN A 152 33.74 21.11 5.80
C GLN A 152 32.58 22.07 6.11
N ASN A 153 31.61 21.66 6.89
CA ASN A 153 30.47 22.50 7.27
C ASN A 153 30.88 23.54 8.34
N PRO A 154 30.70 24.86 8.09
CA PRO A 154 31.15 25.90 9.03
C PRO A 154 30.49 25.85 10.41
N PHE A 155 29.27 25.28 10.51
CA PHE A 155 28.55 25.15 11.77
C PHE A 155 28.84 23.81 12.44
N LEU A 156 28.77 22.70 11.70
CA LEU A 156 28.90 21.36 12.28
C LEU A 156 30.34 21.00 12.68
N SER A 157 31.35 21.59 12.03
CA SER A 157 32.77 21.39 12.36
C SER A 157 33.13 21.80 13.78
N GLY A 158 32.38 22.72 14.38
CA GLY A 158 32.54 23.11 15.78
C GLY A 158 31.91 22.13 16.79
N HIS A 159 31.07 21.19 16.33
CA HIS A 159 30.26 20.29 17.17
C HIS A 159 30.56 18.81 16.88
N LEU A 160 31.75 18.48 16.38
CA LEU A 160 32.10 17.10 16.01
C LEU A 160 31.97 16.10 17.16
N ASP A 161 32.15 16.55 18.40
CA ASP A 161 31.96 15.75 19.61
C ASP A 161 30.51 15.27 19.80
N ARG A 162 29.54 15.95 19.18
CA ARG A 162 28.11 15.58 19.23
C ARG A 162 27.73 14.48 18.24
N PHE A 163 28.66 14.06 17.38
CA PHE A 163 28.43 13.01 16.39
C PHE A 163 29.18 11.73 16.75
N SER A 164 28.57 10.59 16.46
CA SER A 164 29.20 9.27 16.54
C SER A 164 28.89 8.51 15.26
N MET A 165 29.77 7.59 14.86
CA MET A 165 29.64 6.87 13.60
C MET A 165 29.49 5.39 13.86
N ILE A 166 28.62 4.75 13.10
CA ILE A 166 28.48 3.29 13.08
C ILE A 166 28.46 2.80 11.63
N GLU A 167 28.99 1.61 11.42
CA GLU A 167 28.88 0.93 10.13
C GLU A 167 27.48 0.31 9.99
N ALA A 168 26.89 0.40 8.80
CA ALA A 168 25.67 -0.34 8.52
C ALA A 168 25.94 -1.85 8.61
N PRO A 169 25.05 -2.64 9.25
CA PRO A 169 25.16 -4.09 9.24
C PRO A 169 25.17 -4.65 7.80
N ALA A 170 25.97 -5.68 7.57
CA ALA A 170 26.07 -6.32 6.26
C ALA A 170 24.73 -6.93 5.79
N GLY A 171 24.52 -6.96 4.47
CA GLY A 171 23.35 -7.59 3.85
C GLY A 171 22.06 -6.77 3.97
N LEU A 172 22.17 -5.44 4.09
CA LEU A 172 21.05 -4.50 4.07
C LEU A 172 20.88 -3.77 2.73
N ASP A 173 21.69 -4.13 1.73
CA ASP A 173 21.68 -3.51 0.41
C ASP A 173 20.33 -3.73 -0.28
N GLY A 174 19.76 -2.65 -0.80
CA GLY A 174 18.43 -2.67 -1.43
C GLY A 174 17.24 -2.84 -0.44
N VAL A 175 17.48 -3.05 0.85
CA VAL A 175 16.41 -3.21 1.85
C VAL A 175 15.89 -1.85 2.30
N SER A 176 14.74 -1.44 1.75
CA SER A 176 14.07 -0.19 2.14
C SER A 176 12.54 -0.33 2.10
N SER A 177 11.83 0.51 2.87
CA SER A 177 10.36 0.55 2.81
C SER A 177 9.84 0.84 1.40
N SER A 178 10.55 1.69 0.63
CA SER A 178 10.17 2.00 -0.75
C SER A 178 10.30 0.78 -1.67
N ALA A 179 11.39 0.02 -1.56
CA ALA A 179 11.58 -1.20 -2.34
C ALA A 179 10.57 -2.30 -1.95
N VAL A 180 10.17 -2.39 -0.68
CA VAL A 180 9.07 -3.26 -0.26
C VAL A 180 7.76 -2.86 -0.94
N ARG A 181 7.40 -1.57 -0.89
CA ARG A 181 6.16 -1.07 -1.53
C ARG A 181 6.17 -1.24 -3.04
N GLU A 182 7.31 -1.03 -3.69
CA GLU A 182 7.50 -1.28 -5.12
C GLU A 182 7.25 -2.74 -5.48
N LYS A 183 7.90 -3.68 -4.78
CA LYS A 183 7.65 -5.12 -4.98
C LYS A 183 6.19 -5.50 -4.77
N LEU A 184 5.55 -4.95 -3.74
CA LEU A 184 4.13 -5.19 -3.47
C LEU A 184 3.23 -4.63 -4.59
N ARG A 185 3.52 -3.42 -5.06
CA ARG A 185 2.78 -2.75 -6.14
C ARG A 185 2.89 -3.52 -7.45
N GLU A 186 4.08 -4.02 -7.76
CA GLU A 186 4.37 -4.76 -9.00
C GLU A 186 4.05 -6.25 -8.91
N GLY A 187 3.64 -6.74 -7.73
CA GLY A 187 3.41 -8.16 -7.49
C GLY A 187 4.67 -9.02 -7.58
N LEU A 188 5.85 -8.41 -7.42
CA LEU A 188 7.12 -9.10 -7.47
C LEU A 188 7.37 -9.91 -6.18
N PRO A 189 8.01 -11.08 -6.29
CA PRO A 189 8.40 -11.85 -5.11
C PRO A 189 9.52 -11.15 -4.30
N GLY A 190 9.67 -11.61 -3.05
CA GLY A 190 10.78 -11.23 -2.18
C GLY A 190 10.51 -10.05 -1.23
N ALA A 191 9.33 -9.42 -1.27
CA ALA A 191 8.96 -8.39 -0.29
C ALA A 191 8.96 -8.95 1.16
N GLU A 192 8.52 -10.20 1.34
CA GLU A 192 8.50 -10.87 2.64
C GLU A 192 9.89 -11.01 3.27
N ALA A 193 10.92 -11.30 2.47
CA ALA A 193 12.29 -11.49 2.95
C ALA A 193 12.96 -10.18 3.42
N MET A 194 12.37 -9.02 3.08
CA MET A 194 12.84 -7.70 3.50
C MET A 194 12.22 -7.26 4.84
N LEU A 195 11.29 -8.05 5.37
CA LEU A 195 10.47 -7.73 6.53
C LEU A 195 10.67 -8.78 7.62
N HIS A 196 10.44 -8.37 8.86
CA HIS A 196 10.29 -9.33 9.96
C HIS A 196 9.03 -10.20 9.73
N PRO A 197 9.03 -11.52 10.04
CA PRO A 197 7.86 -12.38 9.78
C PRO A 197 6.55 -11.87 10.41
N ALA A 198 6.60 -11.33 11.63
CA ALA A 198 5.42 -10.75 12.27
C ALA A 198 4.97 -9.44 11.58
N VAL A 199 5.91 -8.63 11.08
CA VAL A 199 5.59 -7.45 10.27
C VAL A 199 4.91 -7.87 8.97
N TRP A 200 5.41 -8.92 8.30
CA TRP A 200 4.79 -9.46 7.09
C TRP A 200 3.36 -9.92 7.36
N ALA A 201 3.13 -10.68 8.43
CA ALA A 201 1.80 -11.16 8.81
C ALA A 201 0.81 -10.00 9.03
N ILE A 202 1.20 -8.98 9.81
CA ILE A 202 0.38 -7.79 10.03
C ILE A 202 0.16 -7.05 8.71
N LEU A 203 1.20 -6.90 7.89
CA LEU A 203 1.11 -6.21 6.60
C LEU A 203 0.11 -6.89 5.66
N GLN A 204 -0.05 -8.22 5.71
CA GLN A 204 -1.07 -8.93 4.93
C GLN A 204 -2.51 -8.53 5.30
N GLU A 205 -2.78 -8.17 6.56
CA GLU A 205 -4.09 -7.63 6.98
C GLU A 205 -4.39 -6.29 6.29
N TYR A 206 -3.36 -5.49 6.07
CA TYR A 206 -3.43 -4.19 5.40
C TYR A 206 -3.07 -4.26 3.91
N ALA A 207 -2.69 -5.43 3.39
CA ALA A 207 -2.25 -5.61 2.00
C ALA A 207 -3.39 -5.40 0.99
N GLY A 208 -4.65 -5.39 1.44
CA GLY A 208 -5.75 -4.82 0.66
C GLY A 208 -5.49 -3.38 0.19
N ALA A 209 -4.72 -2.58 0.95
CA ALA A 209 -4.32 -1.21 0.62
C ALA A 209 -3.18 -1.14 -0.42
N TYR A 210 -2.41 -2.22 -0.61
CA TYR A 210 -1.38 -2.32 -1.66
C TYR A 210 -1.85 -3.05 -2.92
N ARG A 211 -3.09 -3.57 -2.93
CA ARG A 211 -3.67 -4.12 -4.16
C ARG A 211 -3.82 -2.99 -5.16
N MET A 212 -3.16 -3.14 -6.32
CA MET A 212 -3.44 -2.32 -7.49
C MET A 212 -4.96 -2.30 -7.71
N LYS A 213 -5.55 -1.11 -7.78
CA LYS A 213 -6.97 -0.96 -8.11
C LYS A 213 -7.08 -0.66 -9.59
N ILE A 214 -7.83 -1.50 -10.30
CA ILE A 214 -8.34 -1.15 -11.63
C ILE A 214 -9.68 -0.47 -11.37
N GLU A 215 -9.64 0.85 -11.21
CA GLU A 215 -10.77 1.65 -10.74
C GLU A 215 -11.86 1.86 -11.82
N MET A 216 -11.56 1.56 -13.08
CA MET A 216 -12.50 1.69 -14.19
C MET A 216 -12.14 0.77 -15.36
N PHE A 217 -13.14 0.27 -16.06
CA PHE A 217 -12.98 -0.62 -17.23
C PHE A 217 -12.95 0.18 -18.53
N ARG A 218 -11.88 0.95 -18.72
CA ARG A 218 -11.63 1.78 -19.91
C ARG A 218 -10.19 1.59 -20.39
N GLY A 219 -9.90 2.03 -21.62
CA GLY A 219 -8.56 1.91 -22.20
C GLY A 219 -8.12 0.44 -22.27
N GLU A 220 -6.94 0.14 -21.76
CA GLU A 220 -6.39 -1.22 -21.70
C GLU A 220 -7.27 -2.21 -20.90
N TYR A 221 -8.10 -1.72 -19.97
CA TYR A 221 -9.00 -2.54 -19.15
C TYR A 221 -10.43 -2.61 -19.70
N GLN A 222 -10.68 -2.08 -20.89
CA GLN A 222 -12.03 -2.09 -21.49
C GLN A 222 -12.60 -3.51 -21.64
N PHE A 223 -11.73 -4.51 -21.83
CA PHE A 223 -12.12 -5.92 -21.95
C PHE A 223 -12.85 -6.47 -20.71
N LEU A 224 -12.71 -5.84 -19.54
CA LEU A 224 -13.42 -6.20 -18.31
C LEU A 224 -14.90 -5.76 -18.32
N SER A 225 -15.27 -4.80 -19.16
CA SER A 225 -16.64 -4.28 -19.24
C SER A 225 -17.61 -5.26 -19.92
N ASN A 226 -18.88 -5.25 -19.49
CA ASN A 226 -19.95 -5.95 -20.19
C ASN A 226 -20.27 -5.36 -21.57
N PHE A 227 -19.88 -4.10 -21.80
CA PHE A 227 -20.01 -3.41 -23.08
C PHE A 227 -18.90 -3.77 -24.08
N TYR A 228 -17.87 -4.49 -23.66
CA TYR A 228 -16.87 -4.99 -24.58
C TYR A 228 -17.47 -6.08 -25.47
N GLU A 229 -17.35 -5.91 -26.78
CA GLU A 229 -17.85 -6.87 -27.76
C GLU A 229 -16.98 -8.12 -27.75
N ALA A 230 -17.49 -9.16 -27.10
CA ALA A 230 -16.90 -10.48 -27.02
C ALA A 230 -18.05 -11.48 -27.18
N PRO A 231 -18.10 -12.24 -28.28
CA PRO A 231 -19.15 -13.22 -28.48
C PRO A 231 -19.21 -14.22 -27.32
N VAL A 232 -20.42 -14.49 -26.84
CA VAL A 232 -20.68 -15.41 -25.74
C VAL A 232 -21.89 -16.27 -26.06
N GLU A 233 -21.75 -17.58 -25.87
CA GLU A 233 -22.85 -18.53 -25.91
C GLU A 233 -23.39 -18.72 -24.50
N TYR A 234 -24.70 -18.50 -24.34
CA TYR A 234 -25.38 -18.61 -23.07
C TYR A 234 -26.80 -19.11 -23.25
N ARG A 235 -27.13 -20.22 -22.56
CA ARG A 235 -28.45 -20.89 -22.61
C ARG A 235 -28.93 -21.18 -24.04
N GLY A 236 -28.01 -21.64 -24.89
CA GLY A 236 -28.30 -22.06 -26.27
C GLY A 236 -28.37 -20.92 -27.30
N LEU A 237 -28.16 -19.66 -26.90
CA LEU A 237 -28.11 -18.51 -27.80
C LEU A 237 -26.73 -17.85 -27.78
N ARG A 238 -26.31 -17.33 -28.94
CA ARG A 238 -25.05 -16.60 -29.09
C ARG A 238 -25.32 -15.11 -29.16
N TYR A 239 -24.63 -14.35 -28.31
CA TYR A 239 -24.74 -12.89 -28.22
C TYR A 239 -23.41 -12.24 -28.56
N GLY A 240 -23.44 -11.01 -29.09
CA GLY A 240 -22.21 -10.25 -29.40
C GLY A 240 -21.48 -9.68 -28.17
N SER A 241 -22.13 -9.63 -27.01
CA SER A 241 -21.55 -9.13 -25.76
C SER A 241 -22.27 -9.67 -24.52
N ASN A 242 -21.63 -9.55 -23.36
CA ASN A 242 -22.29 -9.82 -22.08
C ASN A 242 -23.48 -8.90 -21.82
N GLU A 243 -23.40 -7.62 -22.20
CA GLU A 243 -24.53 -6.68 -22.06
C GLU A 243 -25.75 -7.19 -22.85
N ALA A 244 -25.56 -7.64 -24.09
CA ALA A 244 -26.63 -8.20 -24.91
C ALA A 244 -27.25 -9.46 -24.28
N ALA A 245 -26.40 -10.39 -23.83
CA ALA A 245 -26.85 -11.61 -23.16
C ALA A 245 -27.60 -11.31 -21.86
N PHE A 246 -27.09 -10.37 -21.06
CA PHE A 246 -27.66 -9.99 -19.76
C PHE A 246 -29.04 -9.33 -19.92
N GLN A 247 -29.16 -8.38 -20.84
CA GLN A 247 -30.44 -7.72 -21.11
C GLN A 247 -31.48 -8.69 -21.66
N ALA A 248 -31.08 -9.67 -22.47
CA ALA A 248 -31.97 -10.73 -22.95
C ALA A 248 -32.58 -11.55 -21.80
N GLN A 249 -31.81 -11.81 -20.72
CA GLN A 249 -32.31 -12.63 -19.61
C GLN A 249 -33.41 -11.99 -18.77
N LYS A 250 -33.73 -10.71 -19.02
CA LYS A 250 -34.92 -10.07 -18.46
C LYS A 250 -36.21 -10.62 -19.05
N CYS A 251 -36.16 -11.11 -20.29
CA CYS A 251 -37.31 -11.61 -21.04
C CYS A 251 -37.75 -13.00 -20.57
N LEU A 252 -39.05 -13.27 -20.69
CA LEU A 252 -39.67 -14.53 -20.26
C LEU A 252 -39.49 -15.63 -21.31
N THR A 253 -39.58 -15.28 -22.59
CA THR A 253 -39.55 -16.25 -23.69
C THR A 253 -38.21 -16.29 -24.40
N GLU A 254 -37.92 -17.40 -25.07
CA GLU A 254 -36.73 -17.52 -25.93
C GLU A 254 -36.83 -16.62 -27.17
N GLU A 255 -38.02 -16.44 -27.73
CA GLU A 255 -38.26 -15.60 -28.90
C GLU A 255 -37.83 -14.14 -28.65
N GLU A 256 -38.25 -13.57 -27.52
CA GLU A 256 -37.82 -12.23 -27.10
C GLU A 256 -36.31 -12.17 -26.84
N ARG A 257 -35.70 -13.23 -26.30
CA ARG A 257 -34.24 -13.29 -26.09
C ARG A 257 -33.47 -13.27 -27.40
N ARG A 258 -34.00 -13.90 -28.46
CA ARG A 258 -33.36 -13.93 -29.79
C ARG A 258 -33.21 -12.54 -30.38
N GLU A 259 -34.11 -11.60 -30.07
CA GLU A 259 -34.01 -10.21 -30.53
C GLU A 259 -32.69 -9.52 -30.12
N PHE A 260 -32.06 -9.97 -29.03
CA PHE A 260 -30.82 -9.37 -28.50
C PHE A 260 -29.55 -9.92 -29.15
N THR A 261 -29.62 -11.05 -29.88
CA THR A 261 -28.44 -11.77 -30.39
C THR A 261 -27.59 -10.94 -31.36
N LEU A 262 -28.23 -10.03 -32.10
CA LEU A 262 -27.60 -9.15 -33.09
C LEU A 262 -27.47 -7.69 -32.63
N LEU A 263 -27.88 -7.38 -31.40
CA LEU A 263 -27.82 -6.01 -30.90
C LEU A 263 -26.42 -5.66 -30.37
N ARG A 264 -25.98 -4.44 -30.66
CA ARG A 264 -24.82 -3.85 -30.00
C ARG A 264 -25.14 -3.57 -28.54
N PRO A 265 -24.13 -3.56 -27.64
CA PRO A 265 -24.34 -3.34 -26.20
C PRO A 265 -25.25 -2.15 -25.84
N SER A 266 -25.05 -1.01 -26.50
CA SER A 266 -25.88 0.19 -26.26
C SER A 266 -27.33 0.00 -26.66
N ASP A 267 -27.57 -0.69 -27.78
CA ASP A 267 -28.90 -0.97 -28.31
C ASP A 267 -29.62 -2.02 -27.45
N SER A 268 -28.87 -3.03 -26.96
CA SER A 268 -29.36 -4.01 -25.99
C SER A 268 -29.78 -3.36 -24.68
N LYS A 269 -28.97 -2.46 -24.11
CA LYS A 269 -29.32 -1.75 -22.87
C LYS A 269 -30.61 -0.95 -23.01
N LYS A 270 -30.76 -0.25 -24.14
CA LYS A 270 -31.98 0.51 -24.45
C LYS A 270 -33.20 -0.39 -24.67
N ARG A 271 -33.05 -1.52 -25.37
CA ARG A 271 -34.16 -2.47 -25.57
C ARG A 271 -34.57 -3.12 -24.24
N GLY A 272 -33.60 -3.57 -23.45
CA GLY A 272 -33.80 -4.25 -22.18
C GLY A 272 -34.35 -3.38 -21.05
N SER A 273 -34.39 -2.05 -21.20
CA SER A 273 -35.16 -1.19 -20.29
C SER A 273 -36.66 -1.16 -20.58
N SER A 274 -37.09 -1.67 -21.74
CA SER A 274 -38.47 -1.60 -22.21
C SER A 274 -39.15 -2.97 -22.35
N VAL A 275 -38.46 -4.06 -21.99
CA VAL A 275 -39.02 -5.42 -22.02
C VAL A 275 -39.87 -5.70 -20.79
N GLN A 276 -40.78 -6.67 -20.91
CA GLN A 276 -41.45 -7.22 -19.74
C GLN A 276 -40.41 -7.95 -18.87
N LEU A 277 -40.20 -7.41 -17.67
CA LEU A 277 -39.23 -7.95 -16.73
C LEU A 277 -39.77 -9.23 -16.08
N ARG A 278 -38.95 -10.27 -16.03
CA ARG A 278 -39.26 -11.48 -15.25
C ARG A 278 -39.49 -11.17 -13.77
N PRO A 279 -40.45 -11.84 -13.09
CA PRO A 279 -40.83 -11.50 -11.72
C PRO A 279 -39.70 -11.59 -10.68
N ASP A 280 -38.77 -12.53 -10.85
CA ASP A 280 -37.66 -12.84 -9.95
C ASP A 280 -36.35 -12.08 -10.30
N TRP A 281 -36.41 -11.08 -11.20
CA TRP A 281 -35.21 -10.45 -11.76
C TRP A 281 -34.23 -9.92 -10.70
N GLU A 282 -34.74 -9.24 -9.68
CA GLU A 282 -33.90 -8.62 -8.64
C GLU A 282 -33.11 -9.66 -7.83
N GLU A 283 -33.64 -10.88 -7.70
CA GLU A 283 -33.03 -12.00 -6.98
C GLU A 283 -31.98 -12.71 -7.85
N VAL A 284 -32.24 -12.85 -9.14
CA VAL A 284 -31.40 -13.67 -10.04
C VAL A 284 -30.33 -12.89 -10.79
N LYS A 285 -30.46 -11.56 -10.93
CA LYS A 285 -29.60 -10.76 -11.80
C LYS A 285 -28.10 -10.88 -11.49
N ALA A 286 -27.72 -10.94 -10.21
CA ALA A 286 -26.33 -11.07 -9.80
C ALA A 286 -25.74 -12.44 -10.20
N GLY A 287 -26.49 -13.52 -9.97
CA GLY A 287 -26.09 -14.87 -10.38
C GLY A 287 -25.96 -15.01 -11.90
N ILE A 288 -26.93 -14.47 -12.65
CA ILE A 288 -26.87 -14.44 -14.12
C ILE A 288 -25.65 -13.66 -14.62
N MET A 289 -25.32 -12.52 -14.00
CA MET A 289 -24.14 -11.75 -14.37
C MET A 289 -22.86 -12.55 -14.14
N GLU A 290 -22.74 -13.23 -13.00
CA GLU A 290 -21.59 -14.09 -12.72
C GLU A 290 -21.45 -15.22 -13.75
N GLU A 291 -22.56 -15.89 -14.11
CA GLU A 291 -22.57 -16.92 -15.14
C GLU A 291 -22.11 -16.38 -16.51
N LEU A 292 -22.52 -15.15 -16.88
CA LEU A 292 -22.11 -14.51 -18.13
C LEU A 292 -20.65 -14.06 -18.12
N VAL A 293 -20.17 -13.49 -17.02
CA VAL A 293 -18.75 -13.17 -16.84
C VAL A 293 -17.92 -14.45 -16.98
N ARG A 294 -18.31 -15.51 -16.29
CA ARG A 294 -17.68 -16.83 -16.40
C ARG A 294 -17.68 -17.35 -17.84
N ALA A 295 -18.82 -17.30 -18.53
CA ALA A 295 -18.95 -17.73 -19.91
C ALA A 295 -18.00 -16.94 -20.83
N LYS A 296 -18.01 -15.61 -20.76
CA LYS A 296 -17.11 -14.74 -21.55
C LYS A 296 -15.64 -15.12 -21.39
N PHE A 297 -15.15 -15.21 -20.15
CA PHE A 297 -13.72 -15.42 -19.90
C PHE A 297 -13.27 -16.88 -20.02
N THR A 298 -14.20 -17.85 -20.04
CA THR A 298 -13.89 -19.26 -20.32
C THR A 298 -13.99 -19.59 -21.82
N GLN A 299 -14.88 -18.91 -22.56
CA GLN A 299 -15.06 -19.12 -24.01
C GLN A 299 -14.09 -18.28 -24.86
N ASN A 300 -13.54 -17.20 -24.31
CA ASN A 300 -12.56 -16.34 -24.99
C ASN A 300 -11.18 -16.45 -24.31
N GLU A 301 -10.31 -17.31 -24.85
CA GLU A 301 -9.02 -17.67 -24.23
C GLU A 301 -8.10 -16.46 -23.99
N GLU A 302 -8.01 -15.55 -24.96
CA GLU A 302 -7.21 -14.32 -24.83
C GLU A 302 -7.72 -13.45 -23.69
N LEU A 303 -9.04 -13.24 -23.61
CA LEU A 303 -9.64 -12.45 -22.53
C LEU A 303 -9.44 -13.13 -21.18
N GLY A 304 -9.52 -14.46 -21.13
CA GLY A 304 -9.19 -15.25 -19.93
C GLY A 304 -7.76 -15.01 -19.46
N ARG A 305 -6.78 -15.01 -20.38
CA ARG A 305 -5.38 -14.66 -20.08
C ARG A 305 -5.26 -13.22 -19.56
N LEU A 306 -5.92 -12.26 -20.20
CA LEU A 306 -5.92 -10.86 -19.77
C LEU A 306 -6.53 -10.68 -18.38
N LEU A 307 -7.62 -11.39 -18.07
CA LEU A 307 -8.22 -11.39 -16.73
C LEU A 307 -7.25 -11.96 -15.68
N LEU A 308 -6.56 -13.04 -15.97
CA LEU A 308 -5.53 -13.59 -15.09
C LEU A 308 -4.34 -12.64 -14.92
N ALA A 309 -3.94 -11.94 -15.99
CA ALA A 309 -2.87 -10.95 -15.96
C ALA A 309 -3.18 -9.73 -15.07
N THR A 310 -4.45 -9.48 -14.74
CA THR A 310 -4.81 -8.49 -13.70
C THR A 310 -4.32 -8.89 -12.29
N GLY A 311 -3.84 -10.12 -12.11
CA GLY A 311 -3.18 -10.60 -10.90
C GLY A 311 -4.07 -10.51 -9.67
N LYS A 312 -3.57 -9.90 -8.60
CA LYS A 312 -4.31 -9.70 -7.34
C LYS A 312 -5.02 -8.33 -7.28
N SER A 313 -5.08 -7.61 -8.40
CA SER A 313 -5.69 -6.28 -8.46
C SER A 313 -7.16 -6.33 -8.03
N GLU A 314 -7.60 -5.34 -7.27
CA GLU A 314 -9.03 -5.12 -7.03
C GLU A 314 -9.65 -4.56 -8.31
N LEU A 315 -10.70 -5.22 -8.81
CA LEU A 315 -11.40 -4.81 -10.02
C LEU A 315 -12.64 -4.03 -9.63
N ILE A 316 -12.73 -2.76 -10.03
CA ILE A 316 -13.83 -1.86 -9.68
C ILE A 316 -14.46 -1.29 -10.95
N GLU A 317 -15.77 -1.44 -11.08
CA GLU A 317 -16.54 -0.75 -12.13
C GLU A 317 -16.82 0.70 -11.68
N GLY A 318 -15.82 1.56 -11.76
CA GLY A 318 -15.99 2.99 -11.45
C GLY A 318 -16.88 3.70 -12.47
N ASN A 319 -17.87 4.44 -11.97
CA ASN A 319 -18.80 5.22 -12.79
C ASN A 319 -19.04 6.63 -12.25
N SER A 320 -19.71 7.47 -13.06
CA SER A 320 -20.03 8.87 -12.71
C SER A 320 -21.53 9.18 -12.78
N TRP A 321 -22.37 8.15 -12.77
CA TRP A 321 -23.83 8.22 -12.98
C TRP A 321 -24.62 7.50 -11.89
N ASN A 322 -24.04 7.36 -10.69
CA ASN A 322 -24.68 6.80 -9.49
C ASN A 322 -25.18 5.36 -9.64
N ASP A 323 -24.49 4.51 -10.42
CA ASP A 323 -24.71 3.06 -10.36
C ASP A 323 -23.94 2.49 -9.18
N THR A 324 -24.63 2.32 -8.06
CA THR A 324 -24.07 1.81 -6.81
C THR A 324 -24.30 0.30 -6.63
N PHE A 325 -24.94 -0.37 -7.59
CA PHE A 325 -25.13 -1.82 -7.52
C PHE A 325 -24.02 -2.55 -8.27
N TRP A 326 -23.86 -2.29 -9.57
CA TRP A 326 -22.85 -2.99 -10.38
C TRP A 326 -21.45 -2.42 -10.15
N GLY A 327 -21.38 -1.11 -9.93
CA GLY A 327 -20.14 -0.36 -9.78
C GLY A 327 -20.04 0.46 -8.50
N VAL A 328 -19.12 1.43 -8.54
CA VAL A 328 -18.86 2.43 -7.49
C VAL A 328 -18.96 3.82 -8.11
N ASP A 329 -19.75 4.71 -7.52
CA ASP A 329 -19.78 6.11 -7.94
C ASP A 329 -18.47 6.79 -7.51
N LEU A 330 -17.69 7.27 -8.49
CA LEU A 330 -16.39 7.89 -8.27
C LEU A 330 -16.48 9.24 -7.54
N LYS A 331 -17.67 9.86 -7.45
CA LYS A 331 -17.89 11.11 -6.70
C LYS A 331 -18.07 10.86 -5.21
N THR A 332 -18.82 9.82 -4.86
CA THR A 332 -19.14 9.51 -3.45
C THR A 332 -18.24 8.43 -2.87
N GLY A 333 -17.63 7.60 -3.70
CA GLY A 333 -16.90 6.40 -3.30
C GLY A 333 -17.82 5.25 -2.88
N GLU A 334 -19.13 5.39 -3.04
CA GLU A 334 -20.12 4.39 -2.61
C GLU A 334 -20.51 3.45 -3.75
N GLY A 335 -20.64 2.17 -3.44
CA GLY A 335 -21.16 1.16 -4.36
C GLY A 335 -20.81 -0.26 -3.94
N ARG A 336 -21.66 -1.20 -4.33
CA ARG A 336 -21.51 -2.63 -4.01
C ARG A 336 -20.50 -3.32 -4.91
N ASN A 337 -20.18 -2.74 -6.08
CA ASN A 337 -19.21 -3.28 -7.03
C ASN A 337 -19.48 -4.75 -7.42
N GLU A 338 -20.74 -5.14 -7.63
CA GLU A 338 -21.11 -6.53 -7.91
C GLU A 338 -20.45 -7.08 -9.19
N LEU A 339 -20.22 -6.24 -10.22
CA LEU A 339 -19.50 -6.68 -11.42
C LEU A 339 -18.03 -6.99 -11.11
N GLY A 340 -17.37 -6.11 -10.35
CA GLY A 340 -16.00 -6.31 -9.88
C GLY A 340 -15.84 -7.61 -9.08
N LYS A 341 -16.78 -7.89 -8.17
CA LYS A 341 -16.81 -9.15 -7.40
C LYS A 341 -16.95 -10.38 -8.30
N ALA A 342 -17.85 -10.34 -9.27
CA ALA A 342 -18.03 -11.42 -10.24
C ALA A 342 -16.74 -11.69 -11.05
N LEU A 343 -16.09 -10.64 -11.56
CA LEU A 343 -14.82 -10.74 -12.27
C LEU A 343 -13.71 -11.36 -11.41
N MET A 344 -13.57 -10.91 -10.16
CA MET A 344 -12.55 -11.42 -9.24
C MET A 344 -12.80 -12.87 -8.85
N LYS A 345 -14.06 -13.29 -8.69
CA LYS A 345 -14.43 -14.68 -8.46
C LYS A 345 -14.07 -15.56 -9.67
N VAL A 346 -14.46 -15.14 -10.87
CA VAL A 346 -14.12 -15.87 -12.11
C VAL A 346 -12.62 -15.96 -12.34
N ARG A 347 -11.87 -14.89 -12.03
CA ARG A 347 -10.40 -14.89 -12.06
C ARG A 347 -9.81 -15.97 -11.14
N ALA A 348 -10.32 -16.09 -9.91
CA ALA A 348 -9.85 -17.09 -8.96
C ALA A 348 -10.13 -18.53 -9.44
N GLU A 349 -11.29 -18.76 -10.03
CA GLU A 349 -11.68 -20.06 -10.58
C GLU A 349 -10.85 -20.44 -11.81
N LEU A 350 -10.54 -19.49 -12.69
CA LEU A 350 -9.64 -19.71 -13.82
C LEU A 350 -8.23 -20.05 -13.35
N ALA A 351 -7.72 -19.34 -12.34
CA ALA A 351 -6.39 -19.61 -11.78
C ALA A 351 -6.32 -21.03 -11.18
N ALA A 352 -7.37 -21.48 -10.49
CA ALA A 352 -7.45 -22.82 -9.90
C ALA A 352 -7.49 -23.96 -10.94
N ARG A 353 -7.84 -23.68 -12.20
CA ARG A 353 -7.84 -24.67 -13.31
C ARG A 353 -6.50 -24.77 -14.04
N GLN A 354 -5.58 -23.85 -13.79
CA GLN A 354 -4.22 -23.85 -14.38
C GLN A 354 -3.18 -24.53 -13.49
N VAL A 355 -3.56 -24.86 -12.25
CA VAL A 355 -2.82 -25.71 -11.31
C VAL A 355 -3.28 -27.14 -11.50
#